data_AF-A0A151P461-F1
#
_entry.id   AF-A0A151P461-F1
#
_cell.length_a   1.000
_cell.length_b   1.000
_cell.length_c   1.000
_cell.angle_alpha   90.00
_cell.angle_beta   90.00
_cell.angle_gamma   90.00
#
_symmetry.space_group_name_H-M   'P 1'
#
loop_
_entity.id
_entity.type
_entity.pdbx_description
1 polymer ?
#
loop_
_entity_poly.entity_id
_entity_poly.type
_entity_poly.pdbx_seq_one_letter_code
_entity_poly.pdbx_strand_id
1 'polypeptide(L)'
;MTEHMHVAISRDYLYSHGYSTDYISLNDLYCKPKVTSYLVIFDIPYNGCGTRREGNNNTITYTNLIKATSSGNTIKRLKDLHLHVNCKMLQDTWIQVMYLADDVIEVNETQYSRYDVNLTFYETSSFSQPIYDFPYYVDLNQNLYFEAYLHSSDLNLIMIVDTCVASPDPSDFTTVTYDIIRHG
;
A
#
# COMPACT_ATOMS: atom_id res chain seq x y z
N MET A 1 -4.90 -3.03 6.76
CA MET A 1 -3.65 -2.25 6.50
C MET A 1 -3.98 -1.00 5.68
N THR A 2 -3.05 -0.08 5.39
CA THR A 2 -3.38 1.24 4.77
C THR A 2 -3.47 1.19 3.24
N GLU A 3 -4.60 1.61 2.67
CA GLU A 3 -4.85 1.72 1.20
C GLU A 3 -4.20 2.96 0.55
N HIS A 4 -3.22 3.54 1.22
CA HIS A 4 -2.56 4.79 0.86
C HIS A 4 -1.13 4.79 1.40
N MET A 5 -0.27 5.58 0.77
CA MET A 5 1.05 5.92 1.30
C MET A 5 0.87 7.03 2.33
N HIS A 6 1.40 6.83 3.53
CA HIS A 6 1.35 7.81 4.61
C HIS A 6 2.70 8.50 4.75
N VAL A 7 2.74 9.81 4.52
CA VAL A 7 3.97 10.62 4.59
C VAL A 7 3.77 11.73 5.61
N ALA A 8 4.64 11.79 6.61
CA ALA A 8 4.63 12.84 7.62
C ALA A 8 5.95 13.63 7.58
N ILE A 9 5.86 14.94 7.34
CA ILE A 9 7.00 15.84 7.23
C ILE A 9 6.96 16.82 8.41
N SER A 10 8.10 17.02 9.08
CA SER A 10 8.21 18.03 10.14
C SER A 10 8.02 19.44 9.58
N ARG A 11 7.17 20.24 10.23
CA ARG A 11 6.96 21.65 9.89
C ARG A 11 8.20 22.48 10.16
N ASP A 12 8.90 22.21 11.26
CA ASP A 12 10.13 22.91 11.62
C ASP A 12 11.23 22.64 10.59
N TYR A 13 11.27 21.43 10.04
CA TYR A 13 12.17 21.09 8.94
C TYR A 13 11.85 21.92 7.69
N LEU A 14 10.59 22.00 7.27
CA LEU A 14 10.20 22.81 6.10
C LEU A 14 10.52 24.30 6.29
N TYR A 15 10.19 24.87 7.46
CA TYR A 15 10.41 26.29 7.74
C TYR A 15 11.89 26.64 7.86
N SER A 16 12.69 25.81 8.52
CA SER A 16 14.15 26.02 8.62
C SER A 16 14.85 26.02 7.26
N HIS A 17 14.27 25.33 6.27
CA HIS A 17 14.76 25.31 4.89
C HIS A 17 14.10 26.35 3.98
N GLY A 18 13.25 27.24 4.52
CA GLY A 18 12.65 28.36 3.77
C GLY A 18 11.41 27.99 2.94
N TYR A 19 10.76 26.86 3.24
CA TYR A 19 9.52 26.42 2.58
C TYR A 19 8.29 26.73 3.46
N SER A 20 7.23 27.23 2.85
CA SER A 20 5.92 27.39 3.51
C SER A 20 5.04 26.16 3.29
N THR A 21 4.24 25.82 4.30
CA THR A 21 3.19 24.80 4.21
C THR A 21 2.06 25.17 3.23
N ASP A 22 1.97 26.42 2.79
CA ASP A 22 0.94 26.86 1.83
C ASP A 22 1.31 26.51 0.38
N TYR A 23 2.60 26.30 0.11
CA TYR A 23 3.16 26.05 -1.21
C TYR A 23 3.74 24.64 -1.34
N ILE A 24 3.22 23.71 -0.52
CA ILE A 24 3.53 22.28 -0.59
C ILE A 24 2.34 21.52 -1.18
N SER A 25 2.59 20.68 -2.19
CA SER A 25 1.53 19.95 -2.90
C SER A 25 2.02 18.61 -3.45
N LEU A 26 1.07 17.71 -3.75
CA LEU A 26 1.32 16.50 -4.53
C LEU A 26 1.34 16.79 -6.03
N ASN A 27 1.49 15.74 -6.85
CA ASN A 27 1.28 15.81 -8.29
C ASN A 27 -0.14 16.29 -8.66
N ASP A 28 -1.15 15.88 -7.89
CA ASP A 28 -2.51 16.42 -7.98
C ASP A 28 -2.71 17.54 -6.95
N LEU A 29 -3.03 18.75 -7.43
CA LEU A 29 -3.21 19.93 -6.59
C LEU A 29 -4.50 19.91 -5.76
N TYR A 30 -5.49 19.08 -6.12
CA TYR A 30 -6.71 18.91 -5.33
C TYR A 30 -6.47 18.09 -4.06
N CYS A 31 -5.44 17.24 -4.06
CA CYS A 31 -5.04 16.48 -2.88
C CYS A 31 -4.21 17.35 -1.94
N LYS A 32 -4.86 17.83 -0.88
CA LYS A 32 -4.24 18.70 0.12
C LYS A 32 -3.71 17.89 1.31
N PRO A 33 -2.56 18.28 1.89
CA PRO A 33 -2.10 17.67 3.11
C PRO A 33 -2.97 18.07 4.30
N LYS A 34 -2.97 17.22 5.33
CA LYS A 34 -3.43 17.57 6.66
C LYS A 34 -2.29 18.26 7.41
N VAL A 35 -2.48 19.54 7.71
CA VAL A 35 -1.48 20.35 8.41
C VAL A 35 -1.83 20.45 9.90
N THR A 36 -0.93 19.99 10.76
CA THR A 36 -1.03 20.06 12.23
C THR A 36 -0.01 21.05 12.80
N SER A 37 0.08 21.25 14.11
CA SER A 37 1.07 22.17 14.70
C SER A 37 2.52 21.77 14.42
N TYR A 38 2.81 20.48 14.23
CA TYR A 38 4.18 19.95 14.10
C TYR A 38 4.44 19.22 12.78
N LEU A 39 3.39 18.68 12.14
CA LEU A 39 3.53 17.82 10.97
C LEU A 39 2.66 18.31 9.80
N VAL A 40 3.19 18.13 8.59
CA VAL A 40 2.44 18.13 7.34
C VAL A 40 2.28 16.68 6.92
N ILE A 41 1.03 16.20 6.85
CA ILE A 41 0.72 14.80 6.60
C ILE A 41 0.05 14.65 5.24
N PHE A 42 0.57 13.76 4.41
CA PHE A 42 -0.04 13.35 3.16
C PHE A 42 -0.48 11.89 3.26
N ASP A 43 -1.79 11.67 3.16
CA ASP A 43 -2.37 10.35 2.92
C ASP A 43 -2.63 10.24 1.41
N ILE A 44 -1.75 9.54 0.71
CA ILE A 44 -1.71 9.51 -0.76
C ILE A 44 -2.31 8.18 -1.25
N PRO A 45 -3.53 8.15 -1.81
CA PRO A 45 -4.14 6.93 -2.30
C PRO A 45 -3.32 6.30 -3.43
N TYR A 46 -3.25 4.96 -3.45
CA TYR A 46 -2.56 4.23 -4.52
C TYR A 46 -3.19 4.45 -5.90
N ASN A 47 -4.50 4.69 -5.95
CA ASN A 47 -5.30 4.88 -7.16
C ASN A 47 -5.68 6.35 -7.44
N GLY A 48 -5.07 7.32 -6.73
CA GLY A 48 -5.48 8.71 -6.78
C GLY A 48 -4.33 9.69 -6.58
N CYS A 49 -4.66 10.98 -6.50
CA CYS A 49 -3.72 12.07 -6.20
C CYS A 49 -2.48 12.16 -7.11
N GLY A 50 -2.61 11.72 -8.36
CA GLY A 50 -1.49 11.70 -9.32
C GLY A 50 -0.42 10.66 -9.00
N THR A 51 -0.76 9.62 -8.23
CA THR A 51 0.11 8.47 -7.98
C THR A 51 0.33 7.69 -9.27
N ARG A 52 1.60 7.44 -9.59
CA ARG A 52 2.01 6.60 -10.72
C ARG A 52 2.24 5.18 -10.23
N ARG A 53 1.74 4.20 -10.98
CA ARG A 53 1.93 2.77 -10.71
C ARG A 53 2.85 2.17 -11.76
N GLU A 54 3.85 1.42 -11.31
CA GLU A 54 4.75 0.65 -12.16
C GLU A 54 4.87 -0.78 -11.65
N GLY A 55 4.51 -1.75 -12.50
CA GLY A 55 4.68 -3.16 -12.19
C GLY A 55 5.98 -3.70 -12.79
N ASN A 56 6.74 -4.42 -11.99
CA ASN A 56 7.86 -5.26 -12.42
C ASN A 56 7.60 -6.70 -11.94
N ASN A 57 8.28 -7.71 -12.50
CA ASN A 57 7.93 -9.15 -12.36
C ASN A 57 7.39 -9.60 -10.99
N ASN A 58 7.97 -9.12 -9.87
CA ASN A 58 7.57 -9.51 -8.50
C ASN A 58 7.27 -8.31 -7.58
N THR A 59 7.14 -7.10 -8.12
CA THR A 59 6.99 -5.90 -7.29
C THR A 59 6.19 -4.84 -8.01
N ILE A 60 5.19 -4.29 -7.32
CA ILE A 60 4.45 -3.12 -7.79
C ILE A 60 4.97 -1.92 -7.02
N THR A 61 5.42 -0.88 -7.72
CA THR A 61 5.89 0.37 -7.14
C THR A 61 4.85 1.46 -7.38
N TYR A 62 4.41 2.09 -6.30
CA TYR A 62 3.58 3.30 -6.33
C TYR A 62 4.46 4.49 -6.03
N THR A 63 4.42 5.49 -6.90
CA THR A 63 5.26 6.68 -6.81
C THR A 63 4.41 7.94 -6.82
N ASN A 64 4.68 8.86 -5.91
CA ASN A 64 4.16 10.22 -5.95
C ASN A 64 5.29 11.22 -5.68
N LEU A 65 5.05 12.49 -5.98
CA LEU A 65 6.01 13.56 -5.81
C LEU A 65 5.38 14.69 -5.00
N ILE A 66 5.96 14.95 -3.83
CA ILE A 66 5.63 16.10 -3.00
C ILE A 66 6.56 17.24 -3.42
N LYS A 67 5.99 18.37 -3.84
CA LYS A 67 6.71 19.58 -4.26
C LYS A 67 6.50 20.66 -3.23
N ALA A 68 7.56 21.22 -2.67
CA ALA A 68 7.51 22.45 -1.90
C ALA A 68 8.21 23.58 -2.64
N THR A 69 7.50 24.67 -2.89
CA THR A 69 8.03 25.83 -3.61
C THR A 69 8.23 27.01 -2.67
N SER A 70 9.26 27.83 -2.95
CA SER A 70 9.70 28.89 -2.01
C SER A 70 8.83 30.15 -2.03
N SER A 71 8.05 30.40 -3.10
CA SER A 71 7.02 31.46 -3.13
C SER A 71 6.15 31.35 -4.40
N GLY A 72 4.93 31.91 -4.36
CA GLY A 72 4.06 32.07 -5.54
C GLY A 72 4.45 33.22 -6.50
N ASN A 73 5.58 33.90 -6.29
CA ASN A 73 6.01 35.04 -7.12
C ASN A 73 6.96 34.61 -8.24
N THR A 74 6.93 35.33 -9.36
CA THR A 74 7.66 35.05 -10.62
C THR A 74 9.20 35.00 -10.47
N ILE A 75 9.77 35.54 -9.38
CA ILE A 75 11.21 35.53 -9.10
C ILE A 75 11.49 34.58 -7.94
N LYS A 76 12.02 33.38 -8.24
CA LYS A 76 12.41 32.36 -7.25
C LYS A 76 13.86 32.57 -6.80
N ARG A 77 14.09 32.70 -5.48
CA ARG A 77 15.44 32.84 -4.88
C ARG A 77 15.97 31.55 -4.26
N LEU A 78 15.11 30.58 -4.01
CA LEU A 78 15.43 29.27 -3.45
C LEU A 78 15.00 28.19 -4.46
N LYS A 79 15.72 27.07 -4.49
CA LYS A 79 15.34 25.90 -5.30
C LYS A 79 14.04 25.29 -4.76
N ASP A 80 13.22 24.74 -5.65
CA ASP A 80 12.06 23.95 -5.25
C ASP A 80 12.54 22.63 -4.61
N LEU A 81 11.86 22.18 -3.56
CA LEU A 81 12.08 20.88 -2.92
C LEU A 81 11.20 19.84 -3.58
N HIS A 82 11.79 18.74 -4.02
CA HIS A 82 11.10 17.62 -4.64
C HIS A 82 11.33 16.36 -3.82
N LEU A 83 10.30 15.85 -3.16
CA LEU A 83 10.34 14.63 -2.38
C LEU A 83 9.61 13.53 -3.17
N HIS A 84 10.38 12.61 -3.76
CA HIS A 84 9.81 11.42 -4.39
C HIS A 84 9.52 10.38 -3.32
N VAL A 85 8.25 10.01 -3.25
CA VAL A 85 7.74 9.01 -2.33
C VAL A 85 7.47 7.76 -3.13
N ASN A 86 8.08 6.66 -2.75
CA ASN A 86 7.91 5.36 -3.38
C ASN A 86 7.43 4.34 -2.35
N CYS A 87 6.39 3.60 -2.68
CA CYS A 87 5.95 2.44 -1.91
C CYS A 87 6.04 1.20 -2.81
N LYS A 88 6.92 0.26 -2.43
CA LYS A 88 7.13 -1.00 -3.13
C LYS A 88 6.35 -2.11 -2.45
N MET A 89 5.34 -2.63 -3.13
CA MET A 89 4.58 -3.80 -2.73
C MET A 89 5.25 -5.04 -3.33
N LEU A 90 5.88 -5.85 -2.47
CA LEU A 90 6.54 -7.10 -2.87
C LEU A 90 5.53 -8.24 -2.96
N GLN A 91 5.68 -9.09 -3.97
CA GLN A 91 4.90 -10.32 -4.12
C GLN A 91 5.41 -11.43 -3.17
N ASP A 92 6.72 -11.50 -2.91
CA ASP A 92 7.38 -12.44 -1.98
C ASP A 92 8.52 -11.77 -1.17
N THR A 93 8.83 -12.29 0.01
CA THR A 93 9.42 -11.55 1.16
C THR A 93 10.94 -11.43 1.21
N TRP A 94 11.50 -10.23 0.98
CA TRP A 94 12.76 -9.78 1.59
C TRP A 94 12.90 -8.24 1.52
N ILE A 95 13.06 -7.55 2.66
CA ILE A 95 13.11 -6.08 2.78
C ILE A 95 14.52 -5.63 3.20
N GLN A 96 15.14 -4.77 2.39
CA GLN A 96 16.22 -3.88 2.82
C GLN A 96 15.78 -2.44 2.57
N VAL A 97 15.59 -1.68 3.65
CA VAL A 97 15.44 -0.22 3.60
C VAL A 97 16.84 0.36 3.47
N MET A 98 17.11 1.13 2.42
CA MET A 98 18.40 1.80 2.25
C MET A 98 18.16 3.27 1.92
N TYR A 99 18.67 4.14 2.78
CA TYR A 99 18.70 5.59 2.63
C TYR A 99 19.99 5.98 1.91
N LEU A 100 19.89 6.80 0.85
CA LEU A 100 21.01 7.57 0.32
C LEU A 100 20.48 8.91 -0.22
N ALA A 101 21.12 10.00 0.18
CA ALA A 101 20.86 11.37 -0.29
C ALA A 101 22.17 12.03 -0.76
N ASP A 102 22.14 12.58 -1.98
CA ASP A 102 22.69 13.87 -2.49
C ASP A 102 22.69 13.79 -4.04
N ASP A 103 22.53 14.84 -4.86
CA ASP A 103 22.64 16.30 -4.71
C ASP A 103 21.65 16.94 -5.72
N VAL A 104 21.10 18.13 -5.41
CA VAL A 104 19.67 18.54 -5.50
C VAL A 104 18.89 17.97 -4.31
N ILE A 105 18.03 18.74 -3.60
CA ILE A 105 17.20 18.17 -2.51
C ILE A 105 16.08 17.32 -3.13
N GLU A 106 16.46 16.28 -3.86
CA GLU A 106 15.65 15.17 -4.27
C GLU A 106 15.76 14.12 -3.17
N VAL A 107 14.79 14.15 -2.26
CA VAL A 107 14.69 13.11 -1.24
C VAL A 107 13.90 11.97 -1.85
N ASN A 108 14.50 10.79 -1.92
CA ASN A 108 13.86 9.57 -2.41
C ASN A 108 13.58 8.65 -1.22
N GLU A 109 12.35 8.66 -0.72
CA GLU A 109 11.93 7.73 0.34
C GLU A 109 11.27 6.51 -0.27
N THR A 110 11.75 5.31 0.08
CA THR A 110 11.14 4.05 -0.36
C THR A 110 10.70 3.23 0.83
N GLN A 111 9.40 3.02 0.96
CA GLN A 111 8.80 2.11 1.93
C GLN A 111 8.43 0.79 1.26
N TYR A 112 8.53 -0.31 1.99
CA TYR A 112 8.04 -1.62 1.56
C TYR A 112 6.78 -1.99 2.34
N SER A 113 5.77 -2.53 1.66
CA SER A 113 4.52 -2.98 2.29
C SER A 113 3.98 -4.25 1.63
N ARG A 114 2.93 -4.84 2.21
CA ARG A 114 2.30 -6.11 1.80
C ARG A 114 0.82 -5.91 1.50
N TYR A 115 0.29 -6.76 0.62
CA TYR A 115 -1.14 -6.81 0.34
C TYR A 115 -1.91 -7.46 1.49
N ASP A 116 -3.10 -6.93 1.77
CA ASP A 116 -4.02 -7.40 2.79
C ASP A 116 -5.03 -8.34 2.11
N VAL A 117 -4.88 -9.64 2.36
CA VAL A 117 -5.68 -10.70 1.74
C VAL A 117 -6.36 -11.48 2.85
N ASN A 118 -7.68 -11.60 2.76
CA ASN A 118 -8.49 -12.38 3.68
C ASN A 118 -9.11 -13.58 2.95
N LEU A 119 -9.26 -14.69 3.66
CA LEU A 119 -10.03 -15.85 3.21
C LEU A 119 -11.23 -16.01 4.13
N THR A 120 -12.44 -15.94 3.58
CA THR A 120 -13.69 -15.99 4.34
C THR A 120 -14.52 -17.18 3.91
N PHE A 121 -15.04 -17.95 4.87
CA PHE A 121 -16.00 -19.03 4.62
C PHE A 121 -17.44 -18.51 4.59
N TYR A 122 -18.29 -19.17 3.81
CA TYR A 122 -19.70 -18.82 3.67
C TYR A 122 -20.58 -20.05 3.79
N GLU A 123 -21.76 -19.88 4.39
CA GLU A 123 -22.74 -20.96 4.51
C GLU A 123 -23.34 -21.37 3.16
N THR A 124 -23.40 -20.44 2.20
CA THR A 124 -24.12 -20.60 0.94
C THR A 124 -23.29 -20.20 -0.27
N SER A 125 -23.64 -20.77 -1.44
CA SER A 125 -22.98 -20.49 -2.73
C SER A 125 -23.20 -19.07 -3.25
N SER A 126 -24.07 -18.28 -2.62
CA SER A 126 -24.25 -16.86 -2.93
C SER A 126 -23.25 -15.94 -2.24
N PHE A 127 -22.35 -16.48 -1.40
CA PHE A 127 -21.33 -15.72 -0.67
C PHE A 127 -21.92 -14.55 0.15
N SER A 128 -23.12 -14.75 0.71
CA SER A 128 -23.87 -13.68 1.39
C SER A 128 -23.81 -13.75 2.92
N GLN A 129 -23.52 -14.92 3.48
CA GLN A 129 -23.50 -15.19 4.92
C GLN A 129 -22.11 -15.66 5.34
N PRO A 130 -21.22 -14.73 5.71
CA PRO A 130 -19.86 -15.07 6.12
C PRO A 130 -19.87 -15.76 7.50
N ILE A 131 -18.96 -16.71 7.67
CA ILE A 131 -18.76 -17.47 8.89
C ILE A 131 -17.50 -16.96 9.59
N TYR A 132 -17.64 -16.56 10.85
CA TYR A 132 -16.53 -16.09 11.69
C TYR A 132 -16.25 -17.01 12.89
N ASP A 133 -17.12 -17.99 13.13
CA ASP A 133 -17.01 -18.90 14.26
C ASP A 133 -15.88 -19.92 14.02
N PHE A 134 -15.10 -20.16 15.07
CA PHE A 134 -14.07 -21.18 15.08
C PHE A 134 -14.20 -22.05 16.35
N PRO A 135 -14.34 -23.39 16.22
CA PRO A 135 -14.33 -24.17 14.98
C PRO A 135 -15.68 -24.14 14.22
N TYR A 136 -15.62 -24.19 12.88
CA TYR A 136 -16.77 -24.39 12.00
C TYR A 136 -16.94 -25.88 11.68
N TYR A 137 -18.06 -26.47 12.11
CA TYR A 137 -18.36 -27.88 11.89
C TYR A 137 -19.20 -28.07 10.63
N VAL A 138 -18.84 -29.07 9.81
CA VAL A 138 -19.54 -29.41 8.57
C VAL A 138 -19.75 -30.91 8.46
N ASP A 139 -20.80 -31.29 7.73
CA ASP A 139 -21.11 -32.68 7.46
C ASP A 139 -20.28 -33.23 6.30
N LEU A 140 -20.09 -34.55 6.29
CA LEU A 140 -19.47 -35.24 5.16
C LEU A 140 -20.33 -35.04 3.90
N ASN A 141 -19.67 -34.80 2.76
CA ASN A 141 -20.29 -34.47 1.47
C ASN A 141 -21.03 -33.13 1.42
N GLN A 142 -20.90 -32.28 2.44
CA GLN A 142 -21.35 -30.89 2.36
C GLN A 142 -20.40 -30.07 1.50
N ASN A 143 -20.95 -29.23 0.62
CA ASN A 143 -20.16 -28.27 -0.13
C ASN A 143 -19.67 -27.15 0.81
N LEU A 144 -18.40 -26.79 0.69
CA LEU A 144 -17.81 -25.64 1.36
C LEU A 144 -17.69 -24.49 0.36
N TYR A 145 -18.07 -23.29 0.80
CA TYR A 145 -17.93 -22.07 0.02
C TYR A 145 -16.96 -21.14 0.75
N PHE A 146 -15.95 -20.66 0.04
CA PHE A 146 -15.00 -19.69 0.57
C PHE A 146 -14.59 -18.71 -0.53
N GLU A 147 -14.30 -17.48 -0.13
CA GLU A 147 -13.83 -16.42 -1.00
C GLU A 147 -12.51 -15.87 -0.45
N ALA A 148 -11.52 -15.77 -1.33
CA ALA A 148 -10.34 -14.95 -1.06
C ALA A 148 -10.65 -13.52 -1.53
N TYR A 149 -10.43 -12.55 -0.65
CA TYR A 149 -10.64 -11.13 -0.94
C TYR A 149 -9.35 -10.34 -0.72
N LEU A 150 -8.94 -9.61 -1.76
CA LEU A 150 -7.83 -8.66 -1.71
C LEU A 150 -8.39 -7.27 -1.40
N HIS A 151 -8.00 -6.72 -0.25
CA HIS A 151 -8.36 -5.35 0.10
C HIS A 151 -7.39 -4.37 -0.54
N SER A 152 -7.83 -3.71 -1.61
CA SER A 152 -7.04 -2.69 -2.30
C SER A 152 -7.92 -1.68 -3.02
N SER A 153 -7.49 -0.43 -2.98
CA SER A 153 -8.04 0.65 -3.81
C SER A 153 -7.52 0.62 -5.25
N ASP A 154 -6.45 -0.11 -5.54
CA ASP A 154 -5.89 -0.23 -6.90
C ASP A 154 -6.75 -1.13 -7.79
N LEU A 155 -7.54 -0.52 -8.66
CA LEU A 155 -8.43 -1.21 -9.60
C LEU A 155 -7.70 -2.05 -10.65
N ASN A 156 -6.39 -1.84 -10.84
CA ASN A 156 -5.58 -2.62 -11.78
C ASN A 156 -4.88 -3.81 -11.11
N LEU A 157 -5.11 -4.00 -9.81
CA LEU A 157 -4.59 -5.12 -9.06
C LEU A 157 -5.55 -6.31 -9.17
N ILE A 158 -5.01 -7.46 -9.59
CA ILE A 158 -5.75 -8.70 -9.73
C ILE A 158 -5.11 -9.73 -8.81
N MET A 159 -5.94 -10.42 -8.02
CA MET A 159 -5.51 -11.55 -7.21
C MET A 159 -5.78 -12.85 -7.95
N ILE A 160 -4.80 -13.75 -7.92
CA ILE A 160 -4.89 -15.10 -8.46
C ILE A 160 -4.57 -16.07 -7.32
N VAL A 161 -5.42 -17.07 -7.14
CA VAL A 161 -5.24 -18.12 -6.13
C VAL A 161 -4.61 -19.33 -6.82
N ASP A 162 -3.27 -19.40 -6.79
CA ASP A 162 -2.52 -20.45 -7.49
C ASP A 162 -2.60 -21.82 -6.79
N THR A 163 -2.38 -21.83 -5.47
CA THR A 163 -2.33 -23.07 -4.69
C THR A 163 -3.07 -22.87 -3.37
N CYS A 164 -3.99 -23.79 -3.07
CA CYS A 164 -4.75 -23.81 -1.82
C CYS A 164 -4.73 -25.24 -1.26
N VAL A 165 -4.32 -25.38 0.00
CA VAL A 165 -4.15 -26.68 0.66
C VAL A 165 -4.88 -26.70 1.99
N ALA A 166 -5.44 -27.85 2.35
CA ALA A 166 -5.94 -28.15 3.68
C ALA A 166 -4.93 -29.00 4.45
N SER A 167 -4.78 -28.72 5.74
CA SER A 167 -4.00 -29.54 6.67
C SER A 167 -4.85 -29.94 7.87
N PRO A 168 -4.73 -31.18 8.38
CA PRO A 168 -5.31 -31.56 9.66
C PRO A 168 -4.65 -30.85 10.85
N ASP A 169 -3.43 -30.34 10.70
CA ASP A 169 -2.72 -29.55 11.70
C ASP A 169 -2.75 -28.06 11.29
N PRO A 170 -3.41 -27.17 12.07
CA PRO A 170 -3.47 -25.74 11.74
C PRO A 170 -2.12 -25.02 11.81
N SER A 171 -1.06 -25.69 12.26
CA SER A 171 0.29 -25.16 12.36
C SER A 171 1.29 -25.80 11.37
N ASP A 172 0.92 -26.87 10.67
CA ASP A 172 1.77 -27.55 9.70
C ASP A 172 1.07 -27.75 8.36
N PHE A 173 1.42 -26.91 7.39
CA PHE A 173 0.93 -26.98 6.00
C PHE A 173 1.97 -27.61 5.05
N THR A 174 2.83 -28.50 5.54
CA THR A 174 3.93 -29.09 4.76
C THR A 174 3.98 -30.62 4.80
N THR A 175 3.69 -31.25 5.95
CA THR A 175 3.89 -32.70 6.12
C THR A 175 2.76 -33.54 5.54
N VAL A 176 1.51 -33.22 5.92
CA VAL A 176 0.31 -33.92 5.44
C VAL A 176 -0.68 -32.87 4.96
N THR A 177 -0.80 -32.72 3.65
CA THR A 177 -1.67 -31.73 3.03
C THR A 177 -2.57 -32.36 1.98
N TYR A 178 -3.71 -31.72 1.75
CA TYR A 178 -4.67 -32.07 0.73
C TYR A 178 -4.87 -30.87 -0.19
N ASP A 179 -4.54 -31.03 -1.47
CA ASP A 179 -4.68 -29.97 -2.46
C ASP A 179 -6.18 -29.72 -2.73
N ILE A 180 -6.62 -28.48 -2.53
CA ILE A 180 -7.94 -27.99 -2.94
C ILE A 180 -7.83 -27.34 -4.32
N ILE A 181 -6.80 -26.52 -4.52
CA ILE A 181 -6.45 -25.88 -5.79
C ILE A 181 -4.96 -26.11 -6.00
N ARG A 182 -4.56 -26.44 -7.23
CA ARG A 182 -3.16 -26.63 -7.60
C ARG A 182 -2.92 -26.10 -9.00
N HIS A 183 -1.99 -25.14 -9.11
CA HIS A 183 -1.64 -24.46 -10.37
C HIS A 183 -2.86 -23.75 -11.00
N GLY A 184 -3.53 -22.91 -10.20
CA GLY A 184 -4.72 -22.12 -10.54
C GLY A 184 -4.42 -20.72 -11.08
#